data_AF-A0A6C1P4X2-F1
#
_entry.id   AF-A0A6C1P4X2-F1
#
_cell.length_a   1.000
_cell.length_b   1.000
_cell.length_c   1.000
_cell.angle_alpha   90.00
_cell.angle_beta   90.00
_cell.angle_gamma   90.00
#
_symmetry.space_group_name_H-M   'P 1'
#
loop_
_entity.id
_entity.type
_entity.pdbx_description
1 polymer ?
#
loop_
_entity_poly.entity_id
_entity_poly.type
_entity_poly.pdbx_seq_one_letter_code
_entity_poly.pdbx_strand_id
1 'polypeptide(L)'
;MESALEVVNLPGVLNLDFGSVLPGASESITHGSGVDFQILGADNANVVVSFTAPTQLTGPGGSIAFTPDFQGSSSNDPASANPVANGGTRALNGDGHHFLWLGGSITVGNILPGIYDAAFTVSVAY
;
A
#
# COMPACT_ATOMS: atom_id res chain seq x y z
N MET A 1 2.96 10.17 31.78
CA MET A 1 1.69 9.88 31.09
C MET A 1 2.09 8.96 29.94
N GLU A 2 1.98 7.65 30.14
CA GLU A 2 2.30 6.66 29.13
C GLU A 2 1.24 6.77 28.02
N SER A 3 1.62 7.23 26.84
CA SER A 3 0.73 7.24 25.68
C SER A 3 0.37 5.79 25.35
N ALA A 4 -0.91 5.48 25.46
CA ALA A 4 -1.46 4.19 25.07
C ALA A 4 -1.20 3.95 23.58
N LEU A 5 -0.80 2.72 23.27
CA LEU A 5 -0.67 2.20 21.92
C LEU A 5 -2.05 2.19 21.27
N GLU A 6 -2.43 3.26 20.57
CA GLU A 6 -3.63 3.22 19.73
C GLU A 6 -3.27 2.41 18.49
N VAL A 7 -3.74 1.16 18.47
CA VAL A 7 -3.70 0.32 17.28
C VAL A 7 -4.47 1.05 16.20
N VAL A 8 -3.74 1.54 15.20
CA VAL A 8 -4.31 2.06 13.96
C VAL A 8 -5.10 0.92 13.32
N ASN A 9 -6.41 0.95 13.50
CA ASN A 9 -7.32 0.00 12.89
C ASN A 9 -7.38 0.34 11.39
N LEU A 10 -6.58 -0.33 10.56
CA LEU A 10 -6.84 -0.39 9.13
C LEU A 10 -7.99 -1.40 8.94
N PRO A 11 -9.23 -0.95 8.67
CA PRO A 11 -10.35 -1.87 8.61
C PRO A 11 -10.20 -2.80 7.40
N GLY A 12 -9.85 -4.07 7.65
CA GLY A 12 -10.04 -5.18 6.73
C GLY A 12 -8.87 -5.52 5.80
N VAL A 13 -9.03 -6.64 5.09
CA VAL A 13 -8.19 -7.01 3.95
C VAL A 13 -8.62 -6.12 2.78
N LEU A 14 -7.75 -5.18 2.42
CA LEU A 14 -7.92 -4.36 1.22
C LEU A 14 -7.12 -5.00 0.08
N ASN A 15 -7.74 -5.11 -1.09
CA ASN A 15 -7.16 -5.79 -2.24
C ASN A 15 -6.85 -4.77 -3.35
N LEU A 16 -5.60 -4.79 -3.83
CA LEU A 16 -5.24 -4.18 -5.10
C LEU A 16 -5.49 -5.20 -6.21
N ASP A 17 -6.62 -5.06 -6.91
CA ASP A 17 -7.08 -6.03 -7.92
C ASP A 17 -6.83 -5.53 -9.35
N PHE A 18 -5.99 -6.27 -10.08
CA PHE A 18 -5.72 -6.02 -11.51
C PHE A 18 -6.77 -6.66 -12.44
N GLY A 19 -7.71 -7.43 -11.89
CA GLY A 19 -8.77 -8.11 -12.62
C GLY A 19 -8.26 -9.28 -13.48
N SER A 20 -8.97 -9.55 -14.58
CA SER A 20 -8.58 -10.57 -15.54
C SER A 20 -7.55 -10.03 -16.51
N VAL A 21 -6.32 -10.56 -16.46
CA VAL A 21 -5.21 -10.11 -17.31
C VAL A 21 -4.74 -11.25 -18.21
N LEU A 22 -4.61 -10.96 -19.50
CA LEU A 22 -4.17 -11.95 -20.49
C LEU A 22 -2.65 -12.17 -20.44
N PRO A 23 -2.16 -13.39 -20.75
CA PRO A 23 -0.73 -13.62 -20.93
C PRO A 23 -0.12 -12.66 -21.96
N GLY A 24 1.02 -12.06 -21.61
CA GLY A 24 1.73 -11.07 -22.42
C GLY A 24 1.30 -9.61 -22.20
N ALA A 25 0.25 -9.37 -21.41
CA ALA A 25 -0.19 -8.01 -21.07
C ALA A 25 0.60 -7.42 -19.89
N SER A 26 0.62 -6.10 -19.81
CA SER A 26 1.07 -5.36 -18.63
C SER A 26 -0.06 -4.45 -18.19
N GLU A 27 -0.32 -4.43 -16.89
CA GLU A 27 -1.38 -3.63 -16.29
C GLU A 27 -0.80 -2.77 -15.16
N SER A 28 -1.38 -1.59 -14.97
CA SER A 28 -0.96 -0.65 -13.94
C SER A 28 -2.17 0.02 -13.32
N ILE A 29 -2.15 0.11 -11.99
CA ILE A 29 -3.11 0.88 -11.20
C ILE A 29 -2.30 1.97 -10.52
N THR A 30 -2.65 3.23 -10.78
CA THR A 30 -2.04 4.38 -10.10
C THR A 30 -2.44 4.39 -8.63
N HIS A 31 -1.56 4.83 -7.73
CA HIS A 31 -1.86 4.92 -6.30
C HIS A 31 -3.19 5.62 -5.97
N GLY A 32 -3.56 6.70 -6.66
CA GLY A 32 -4.83 7.40 -6.45
C GLY A 32 -6.10 6.65 -6.90
N SER A 33 -5.96 5.49 -7.54
CA SER A 33 -7.05 4.60 -7.96
C SER A 33 -6.92 3.20 -7.33
N GLY A 34 -5.98 3.03 -6.41
CA GLY A 34 -5.63 1.76 -5.81
C GLY A 34 -6.28 1.57 -4.44
N VAL A 35 -5.47 1.18 -3.47
CA VAL A 35 -5.90 0.97 -2.09
C VAL A 35 -5.57 2.19 -1.24
N ASP A 36 -6.56 2.66 -0.49
CA ASP A 36 -6.43 3.82 0.39
C ASP A 36 -6.30 3.38 1.86
N PHE A 37 -5.37 3.99 2.58
CA PHE A 37 -5.22 3.82 4.02
C PHE A 37 -5.22 5.18 4.72
N GLN A 38 -5.75 5.20 5.94
CA GLN A 38 -5.68 6.38 6.80
C GLN A 38 -5.04 6.00 8.14
N ILE A 39 -4.03 6.76 8.52
CA ILE A 39 -3.46 6.76 9.86
C ILE A 39 -4.18 7.83 10.68
N LEU A 40 -4.64 7.44 11.86
CA LEU A 40 -5.27 8.31 12.84
C LEU A 40 -4.41 8.40 14.09
N GLY A 41 -4.46 9.55 14.75
CA GLY A 41 -3.53 9.83 15.82
C GLY A 41 -3.65 11.18 16.49
N ALA A 42 -2.66 11.53 17.31
CA ALA A 42 -2.57 12.84 17.93
C ALA A 42 -2.08 13.90 16.92
N ASP A 43 -2.61 15.12 17.04
CA ASP A 43 -2.27 16.25 16.19
C ASP A 43 -0.76 16.47 16.11
N ASN A 44 -0.24 16.58 14.88
CA ASN A 44 1.18 16.80 14.60
C ASN A 44 2.13 15.74 15.18
N ALA A 45 1.63 14.56 15.59
CA ALA A 45 2.49 13.48 16.03
C ALA A 45 3.34 12.94 14.88
N ASN A 46 4.48 12.35 15.23
CA ASN A 46 5.29 11.59 14.29
C ASN A 46 5.01 10.10 14.46
N VAL A 47 4.87 9.41 13.34
CA VAL A 47 4.76 7.95 13.29
C VAL A 47 5.82 7.38 12.37
N VAL A 48 6.24 6.15 12.62
CA VAL A 48 7.11 5.39 11.73
C VAL A 48 6.24 4.44 10.92
N VAL A 49 6.32 4.55 9.59
CA VAL A 49 5.63 3.64 8.66
C VAL A 49 6.63 2.65 8.13
N SER A 50 6.38 1.36 8.40
CA SER A 50 7.15 0.24 7.85
C SER A 50 6.24 -0.63 6.99
N PHE A 51 6.80 -1.29 5.98
CA PHE A 51 6.04 -2.19 5.14
C PHE A 51 6.88 -3.35 4.60
N THR A 52 6.19 -4.44 4.28
CA THR A 52 6.73 -5.55 3.48
C THR A 52 5.96 -5.57 2.16
N ALA A 53 6.66 -5.29 1.07
CA ALA A 53 6.09 -5.31 -0.26
C ALA A 53 6.54 -6.58 -1.00
N PRO A 54 5.61 -7.36 -1.59
CA PRO A 54 5.99 -8.45 -2.46
C PRO A 54 6.59 -7.88 -3.75
N THR A 55 7.50 -8.62 -4.37
CA THR A 55 8.02 -8.32 -5.71
C THR A 55 7.34 -9.17 -6.79
N GLN A 56 6.46 -10.08 -6.36
CA GLN A 56 5.79 -11.03 -7.23
C GLN A 56 4.48 -11.55 -6.62
N LEU A 57 3.49 -11.80 -7.48
CA LEU A 57 2.29 -12.57 -7.17
C LEU A 57 2.55 -14.04 -7.46
N THR A 58 2.03 -14.96 -6.67
CA THR A 58 2.26 -16.41 -6.83
C THR A 58 0.96 -17.12 -7.15
N GLY A 59 1.00 -18.09 -8.06
CA GLY A 59 -0.17 -18.86 -8.48
C GLY A 59 0.18 -20.17 -9.18
N PRO A 60 -0.78 -20.85 -9.81
CA PRO A 60 -0.61 -22.22 -10.31
C PRO A 60 0.41 -22.38 -11.44
N GLY A 61 0.78 -21.31 -12.14
CA GLY A 61 1.75 -21.31 -13.24
C GLY A 61 3.08 -20.65 -12.94
N GLY A 62 3.37 -20.33 -11.68
CA GLY A 62 4.59 -19.64 -11.26
C GLY A 62 4.32 -18.27 -10.66
N SER A 63 5.09 -17.27 -11.06
CA SER A 63 5.05 -15.93 -10.48
C SER A 63 4.86 -14.83 -11.52
N ILE A 64 4.05 -13.83 -11.18
CA ILE A 64 3.90 -12.58 -11.94
C ILE A 64 4.72 -11.50 -11.25
N ALA A 65 5.58 -10.79 -11.98
CA ALA A 65 6.33 -9.68 -11.39
C ALA A 65 5.37 -8.57 -10.97
N PHE A 66 5.56 -8.04 -9.76
CA PHE A 66 4.78 -6.93 -9.21
C PHE A 66 5.71 -5.81 -8.76
N THR A 67 5.42 -4.59 -9.20
CA THR A 67 6.12 -3.38 -8.77
C THR A 67 5.15 -2.50 -7.99
N PRO A 68 5.31 -2.36 -6.66
CA PRO A 68 4.43 -1.54 -5.84
C PRO A 68 4.65 -0.05 -6.08
N ASP A 69 3.57 0.74 -6.00
CA ASP A 69 3.58 2.20 -5.97
C ASP A 69 2.96 2.67 -4.65
N PHE A 70 3.79 2.78 -3.59
CA PHE A 70 3.33 3.11 -2.25
C PHE A 70 3.67 4.56 -1.88
N GLN A 71 2.63 5.37 -1.72
CA GLN A 71 2.69 6.82 -1.63
C GLN A 71 1.97 7.31 -0.36
N GLY A 72 2.32 8.50 0.13
CA GLY A 72 1.66 9.10 1.29
C GLY A 72 1.71 10.62 1.33
N SER A 73 0.74 11.21 2.04
CA SER A 73 0.60 12.67 2.22
C SER A 73 -0.10 13.00 3.53
N SER A 74 0.14 14.22 4.04
CA SER A 74 -0.62 14.80 5.15
C SER A 74 -1.96 15.43 4.71
N SER A 75 -2.20 15.53 3.40
CA SER A 75 -3.48 15.93 2.80
C SER A 75 -4.19 14.70 2.24
N ASN A 76 -5.52 14.66 2.25
CA ASN A 76 -6.30 13.61 1.58
C ASN A 76 -6.39 13.88 0.07
N ASP A 77 -5.23 13.93 -0.59
CA ASP A 77 -5.11 14.16 -2.02
C ASP A 77 -3.94 13.31 -2.57
N PRO A 78 -4.23 12.22 -3.31
CA PRO A 78 -3.18 11.35 -3.84
C PRO A 78 -2.25 12.09 -4.82
N ALA A 79 -2.71 13.14 -5.51
CA ALA A 79 -1.86 13.91 -6.42
C ALA A 79 -0.75 14.69 -5.68
N SER A 80 -0.91 14.92 -4.38
CA SER A 80 0.08 15.56 -3.51
C SER A 80 1.07 14.58 -2.86
N ALA A 81 0.86 13.28 -3.07
CA ALA A 81 1.56 12.23 -2.35
C ALA A 81 3.02 12.07 -2.79
N ASN A 82 3.86 11.59 -1.87
CA ASN A 82 5.27 11.31 -2.11
C ASN A 82 5.64 9.89 -1.66
N PRO A 83 6.71 9.29 -2.22
CA PRO A 83 7.03 7.89 -1.96
C PRO A 83 7.23 7.61 -0.48
N VAL A 84 6.64 6.52 0.00
CA VAL A 84 6.81 6.07 1.38
C VAL A 84 8.09 5.23 1.48
N ALA A 85 9.07 5.74 2.21
CA ALA A 85 10.27 4.98 2.54
C ALA A 85 9.94 3.96 3.64
N ASN A 86 10.43 2.74 3.51
CA ASN A 86 10.25 1.70 4.53
C ASN A 86 11.00 2.10 5.82
N GLY A 87 10.31 2.11 6.95
CA GLY A 87 10.84 2.61 8.23
C GLY A 87 10.91 4.14 8.29
N GLY A 88 10.27 4.84 7.36
CA GLY A 88 10.30 6.29 7.28
C GLY A 88 9.37 6.95 8.31
N THR A 89 9.80 8.08 8.87
CA THR A 89 8.95 8.92 9.71
C THR A 89 7.97 9.73 8.86
N ARG A 90 6.75 9.86 9.36
CA ARG A 90 5.67 10.67 8.80
C ARG A 90 5.04 11.51 9.91
N ALA A 91 4.89 12.81 9.63
CA ALA A 91 4.10 13.68 10.50
C ALA A 91 2.61 13.52 10.15
N LEU A 92 1.79 13.36 11.19
CA LEU A 92 0.35 13.53 11.09
C LEU A 92 0.05 15.02 10.95
N ASN A 93 -1.06 15.36 10.30
CA ASN A 93 -1.47 16.76 10.14
C ASN A 93 -2.05 17.35 11.44
N GLY A 94 -2.54 18.59 11.37
CA GLY A 94 -3.12 19.30 12.51
C GLY A 94 -4.38 18.66 13.09
N ASP A 95 -4.99 17.71 12.36
CA ASP A 95 -6.16 16.93 12.77
C ASP A 95 -5.78 15.48 13.13
N GLY A 96 -4.49 15.17 13.22
CA GLY A 96 -4.01 13.84 13.56
C GLY A 96 -4.13 12.81 12.43
N HIS A 97 -4.19 13.25 11.16
CA HIS A 97 -4.31 12.37 10.00
C HIS A 97 -3.04 12.25 9.16
N HIS A 98 -2.85 11.08 8.57
CA HIS A 98 -1.96 10.88 7.43
C HIS A 98 -2.59 9.87 6.47
N PHE A 99 -2.45 10.10 5.17
CA PHE A 99 -3.09 9.30 4.13
C PHE A 99 -2.03 8.54 3.35
N LEU A 100 -2.28 7.27 3.06
CA LEU A 100 -1.40 6.42 2.27
C LEU A 100 -2.19 5.80 1.13
N TRP A 101 -1.52 5.58 0.01
CA TRP A 101 -2.10 4.98 -1.18
C TRP A 101 -1.17 3.91 -1.73
N LEU A 102 -1.73 2.76 -2.07
CA LEU A 102 -1.01 1.68 -2.73
C LEU A 102 -1.60 1.45 -4.12
N GLY A 103 -0.79 1.73 -5.13
CA GLY A 103 -0.97 1.24 -6.48
C GLY A 103 0.12 0.21 -6.82
N GLY A 104 0.27 -0.03 -8.12
CA GLY A 104 1.37 -0.83 -8.62
C GLY A 104 1.14 -1.29 -10.05
N SER A 105 2.08 -2.07 -10.54
CA SER A 105 2.04 -2.63 -11.89
C SER A 105 2.44 -4.09 -11.90
N ILE A 106 1.89 -4.81 -12.87
CA ILE A 106 2.25 -6.20 -13.16
C ILE A 106 2.60 -6.36 -14.63
N THR A 107 3.48 -7.32 -14.92
CA THR A 107 3.74 -7.81 -16.27
C THR A 107 3.52 -9.31 -16.28
N VAL A 108 2.51 -9.74 -17.05
CA VAL A 108 2.09 -11.13 -17.10
C VAL A 108 2.83 -11.83 -18.22
N GLY A 109 3.70 -12.78 -17.87
CA GLY A 109 4.38 -13.64 -18.84
C GLY A 109 3.45 -14.69 -19.45
N ASN A 110 4.02 -15.66 -20.17
CA ASN A 110 3.27 -16.83 -20.64
C ASN A 110 3.11 -17.85 -19.50
N ILE A 111 2.13 -17.61 -18.62
CA ILE A 111 1.85 -18.40 -17.41
C ILE A 111 0.52 -19.15 -17.51
N LEU A 112 0.31 -20.16 -16.65
CA LEU A 112 -0.97 -20.89 -16.60
C LEU A 112 -2.11 -19.98 -16.10
N PRO A 113 -3.33 -20.12 -16.63
CA PRO A 113 -4.50 -19.43 -16.09
C PRO A 113 -4.74 -19.80 -14.62
N GLY A 114 -5.13 -18.82 -13.81
CA GLY A 114 -5.46 -19.02 -12.40
C GLY A 114 -5.42 -17.72 -11.60
N ILE A 115 -5.63 -17.85 -10.29
CA ILE A 115 -5.50 -16.75 -9.32
C ILE A 115 -4.02 -16.64 -8.93
N TYR A 116 -3.52 -15.41 -8.92
CA TYR A 116 -2.19 -15.07 -8.44
C TYR A 116 -2.33 -13.99 -7.38
N ASP A 117 -1.78 -14.24 -6.20
CA ASP A 117 -1.89 -13.31 -5.07
C ASP A 117 -0.55 -13.17 -4.32
N ALA A 118 -0.45 -12.09 -3.55
CA ALA A 118 0.61 -11.88 -2.58
C ALA A 118 0.12 -10.90 -1.49
N ALA A 119 0.71 -11.00 -0.31
CA ALA A 119 0.41 -10.09 0.80
C ALA A 119 1.34 -8.88 0.78
N PHE A 120 0.75 -7.68 0.83
CA PHE A 120 1.43 -6.45 1.20
C PHE A 120 1.06 -6.12 2.65
N THR A 121 2.05 -5.86 3.50
CA THR A 121 1.80 -5.57 4.93
C THR A 121 2.32 -4.20 5.29
N VAL A 122 1.47 -3.39 5.95
CA VAL A 122 1.83 -2.09 6.50
C VAL A 122 1.84 -2.18 8.03
N SER A 123 2.80 -1.53 8.68
CA SER A 123 2.87 -1.37 10.13
C SER A 123 3.16 0.08 10.46
N VAL A 124 2.43 0.59 11.46
CA VAL A 124 2.57 1.97 11.93
C VAL A 124 2.91 1.93 13.42
N ALA A 125 3.94 2.67 13.81
CA ALA A 125 4.38 2.78 15.19
C ALA A 125 4.51 4.26 15.61
N TYR A 126 4.24 4.54 16.88
CA TYR A 126 4.41 5.84 17.53
C TYR A 126 5.79 5.99 18.17
#